data_AF-A0A963VQ68-F1
#
_entry.id   AF-A0A963VQ68-F1
#
_cell.length_a   1.000
_cell.length_b   1.000
_cell.length_c   1.000
_cell.angle_alpha   90.00
_cell.angle_beta   90.00
_cell.angle_gamma   90.00
#
_symmetry.space_group_name_H-M   'P 1'
#
loop_
_entity.id
_entity.type
_entity.pdbx_description
1 polymer ?
#
loop_
_entity_poly.entity_id
_entity_poly.type
_entity_poly.pdbx_seq_one_letter_code
_entity_poly.pdbx_strand_id
1 'polypeptide(L)' 'MTGHGKAEVISLGCRLNIAESETIRSLLAGEDAGGIVVVNSCAVTAEAVR' A
#
# COMPACT_ATOMS: atom_id res chain seq x y z
N MET A 1 -23.98 5.60 0.41
CA MET A 1 -22.99 4.53 0.72
C MET A 1 -21.66 5.05 0.20
N THR A 2 -21.05 5.92 1.00
CA THR A 2 -19.70 5.76 1.62
C THR A 2 -18.57 6.19 0.70
N GLY A 3 -18.13 7.44 0.92
CA GLY A 3 -16.75 7.93 0.84
C GLY A 3 -15.92 7.60 -0.40
N HIS A 4 -15.73 8.60 -1.27
CA HIS A 4 -14.54 8.72 -2.11
C HIS A 4 -13.34 9.05 -1.19
N GLY A 5 -12.89 8.04 -0.44
CA GLY A 5 -11.80 8.14 0.53
C GLY A 5 -10.43 8.11 -0.14
N LYS A 6 -9.39 8.42 0.62
CA LYS A 6 -8.01 8.16 0.19
C LYS A 6 -7.77 6.65 0.13
N ALA A 7 -6.94 6.18 -0.80
CA ALA A 7 -6.52 4.78 -0.84
C ALA A 7 -5.93 4.31 0.50
N GLU A 8 -6.27 3.08 0.90
CA GLU A 8 -5.64 2.42 2.03
C GLU A 8 -4.34 1.75 1.56
N VAL A 9 -3.23 2.06 2.23
CA VAL A 9 -1.94 1.42 1.95
C VAL A 9 -1.48 0.71 3.21
N ILE A 10 -1.39 -0.61 3.14
CA ILE A 10 -0.93 -1.50 4.19
C ILE A 10 0.50 -1.90 3.85
N SER A 11 1.45 -1.51 4.70
CA SER A 11 2.87 -1.81 4.52
C SER A 11 3.27 -2.96 5.41
N LEU A 12 3.84 -4.01 4.82
CA LEU A 12 4.36 -5.19 5.49
C LEU A 12 5.79 -5.43 5.03
N GLY A 13 6.68 -5.81 5.94
CA GLY A 13 8.07 -6.12 5.59
C GLY A 13 9.06 -5.15 6.21
N CYS A 14 10.01 -4.66 5.41
CA CYS A 14 11.21 -4.00 5.92
C CYS A 14 11.18 -2.47 5.74
N ARG A 15 12.33 -1.83 6.02
CA ARG A 15 12.53 -0.38 5.86
C ARG A 15 12.24 0.11 4.44
N LEU A 16 12.50 -0.73 3.43
CA LEU A 16 12.25 -0.37 2.03
C LEU A 16 10.74 -0.24 1.75
N ASN A 17 9.93 -1.20 2.22
CA ASN A 17 8.48 -1.16 2.03
C ASN A 17 7.84 0.11 2.61
N ILE A 18 8.38 0.63 3.73
CA ILE A 18 7.92 1.89 4.33
C ILE A 18 8.16 3.06 3.36
N ALA A 19 9.40 3.19 2.84
CA ALA A 19 9.76 4.27 1.92
C ALA A 19 8.94 4.21 0.61
N GLU A 20 8.73 3.01 0.07
CA GLU A 20 7.90 2.81 -1.11
C GLU A 20 6.43 3.15 -0.83
N SER A 21 5.91 2.79 0.34
CA SER A 21 4.52 3.07 0.72
C SER A 21 4.23 4.57 0.82
N GLU A 22 5.19 5.40 1.22
CA GLU A 22 5.04 6.86 1.18
C GLU A 22 4.90 7.37 -0.26
N THR A 23 5.71 6.84 -1.16
CA THR A 23 5.64 7.15 -2.60
C THR A 23 4.30 6.72 -3.19
N ILE A 24 3.84 5.50 -2.87
CA ILE A 24 2.54 4.97 -3.31
C ILE A 24 1.39 5.86 -2.83
N ARG A 25 1.40 6.28 -1.56
CA ARG A 25 0.39 7.20 -1.03
C ARG A 25 0.38 8.55 -1.75
N SER A 26 1.55 9.05 -2.17
CA SER A 26 1.69 10.29 -2.93
C SER A 26 1.08 10.16 -4.32
N LEU A 27 1.39 9.06 -5.03
CA LEU A 27 0.85 8.78 -6.35
C LEU A 27 -0.68 8.66 -6.34
N LEU A 28 -1.25 8.07 -5.27
CA LEU A 28 -2.69 7.88 -5.12
C LEU A 28 -3.42 9.11 -4.54
N ALA A 29 -2.72 10.15 -4.11
CA ALA A 29 -3.33 11.31 -3.45
C ALA A 29 -4.16 12.20 -4.39
N GLY A 30 -3.91 12.14 -5.69
CA GLY A 30 -4.63 12.91 -6.72
C GLY A 30 -5.77 12.14 -7.40
N GLU A 31 -5.93 10.86 -7.07
CA GLU A 31 -6.88 9.96 -7.74
C GLU A 31 -8.11 9.71 -6.85
N ASP A 32 -9.25 9.40 -7.47
CA ASP A 32 -10.42 8.90 -6.75
C ASP A 32 -10.21 7.43 -6.38
N ALA A 33 -9.47 7.22 -5.30
CA ALA A 33 -8.95 5.91 -4.90
C ALA A 33 -9.66 5.32 -3.67
N GLY A 34 -10.88 5.76 -3.37
CA GLY A 34 -11.61 5.37 -2.15
C GLY A 34 -11.98 3.90 -2.03
N GLY A 35 -11.97 3.17 -3.15
CA GLY A 35 -12.15 1.72 -3.18
C GLY A 35 -10.85 0.91 -3.31
N ILE A 36 -9.69 1.57 -3.28
CA ILE A 36 -8.40 0.92 -3.54
C ILE A 36 -7.68 0.59 -2.23
N VAL A 37 -7.29 -0.68 -2.10
CA VAL A 37 -6.41 -1.16 -1.03
C VAL A 37 -5.12 -1.68 -1.66
N VAL A 38 -3.97 -1.13 -1.23
CA VAL A 38 -2.64 -1.57 -1.64
C VAL A 38 -1.98 -2.30 -0.49
N VAL A 39 -1.64 -3.58 -0.70
CA VAL A 39 -0.85 -4.37 0.25
C VAL A 39 0.59 -4.45 -0.27
N ASN A 40 1.47 -3.59 0.25
CA ASN A 40 2.88 -3.61 -0.08
C ASN A 40 3.60 -4.56 0.86
N SER A 41 3.91 -5.77 0.38
CA SER A 41 4.57 -6.83 1.14
C SER A 41 5.93 -7.19 0.56
N CYS A 42 6.81 -7.74 1.39
CA CYS A 42 8.13 -8.19 0.95
C CYS A 42 8.08 -9.69 0.63
N ALA A 43 8.26 -10.06 -0.65
CA ALA A 43 8.32 -11.45 -1.11
C ALA A 43 9.72 -12.08 -1.03
N VAL A 44 10.55 -11.61 -0.08
CA VAL A 44 11.99 -11.93 -0.02
C VAL A 44 12.34 -13.04 0.96
N THR A 45 11.36 -13.64 1.63
CA THR A 45 11.58 -14.81 2.50
C THR A 45 10.74 -15.98 2.00
N ALA A 46 11.25 -17.21 2.16
CA ALA A 46 10.52 -18.43 1.83
C ALA A 46 9.22 -18.55 2.65
N GLU A 47 9.20 -17.97 3.85
CA GLU A 47 8.03 -17.82 4.71
C GLU A 47 6.93 -16.95 4.09
N ALA A 48 7.25 -15.96 3.25
CA ALA A 48 6.26 -15.07 2.65
C ALA A 48 5.43 -15.73 1.53
N VAL A 49 5.87 -16.88 1.01
CA VAL A 49 5.23 -17.61 -0.10
C VAL A 49 4.71 -19.00 0.29
N ARG A 50 4.83 -19.38 1.57
CA ARG A 50 4.30 -20.63 2.13
C ARG A 50 2.84 -20.49 2.60
#